data_AF-A0AAN1KQS6-F1
#
_entry.id   AF-A0AAN1KQS6-F1
#
_cell.length_a   1.000
_cell.length_b   1.000
_cell.length_c   1.000
_cell.angle_alpha   90.00
_cell.angle_beta   90.00
_cell.angle_gamma   90.00
#
_symmetry.space_group_name_H-M   'P 1'
#
loop_
_entity.id
_entity.type
_entity.pdbx_description
1 polymer ?
#
loop_
_entity_poly.entity_id
_entity_poly.type
_entity_poly.pdbx_seq_one_letter_code
_entity_poly.pdbx_strand_id
1 'polypeptide(L)'
;MQQQDQSRAKSKNLGILLELVNFIRPYQAKVFAALVALIFTAGLTLSVGHGVRILIDQGFAQQSPQDLGNAIQFIMLVTVCISIGTFFRFYLVSSVGERVSADIRLAVFNHIITLHPSYFETNGSGDIMSRITTDTTLLQSIIGSSFSMAMRSALMCIGAIIMLFATNIKLTLIVLASVPFILIPILFYGRRVRALSRQSQDSMADVGSYAGEAIEHIKTVQSYSFEAQERAAFAEEVERAYDIGRRRVKQRAILISGVIVIVFTAIAGMLWVGGSDVIHGTMSAGDLGAFVFYAIMVASSLATISEVLGELQRAAGATERLVEILQVDSHIKAPESLFNATNTLRSEVTFDDVTFHYPSRPSQPATERLTLKADEGKVLALVGPSGAGKTTVFELLQRFYDPQAGQVKLGNVDIREFDPHELRKQMALVPQQPALFSHDVFHNIRYGNPDATDEQVIEAAKKAHAHDFIMQLPDGYHSFLGERGVRLSGGQRQRIAIARAILKDPKILLLDEATSALDSESEHHVQQALEELMVGRTTIIIAHRLSTIQHADQIAVLDHGRLVDIGDHHSLLENCELYKRLVELQFKQPVVR
;
A
#
# COMPACT_ATOMS: atom_id res chain seq x y z
N MET A 1 24.20 -15.39 20.54
CA MET A 1 24.35 -14.42 19.44
C MET A 1 23.02 -14.10 18.74
N GLN A 2 22.22 -15.05 18.26
CA GLN A 2 20.92 -14.76 17.59
C GLN A 2 19.86 -14.01 18.42
N GLN A 3 19.82 -14.16 19.75
CA GLN A 3 18.89 -13.38 20.60
C GLN A 3 19.35 -11.94 20.84
N GLN A 4 20.66 -11.67 20.76
CA GLN A 4 21.22 -10.32 20.93
C GLN A 4 21.05 -9.49 19.65
N ASP A 5 21.11 -10.11 18.47
CA ASP A 5 20.78 -9.45 17.19
C ASP A 5 19.29 -9.11 17.09
N GLN A 6 18.39 -9.97 17.56
CA GLN A 6 16.96 -9.66 17.59
C GLN A 6 16.60 -8.52 18.57
N SER A 7 17.32 -8.38 19.70
CA SER A 7 17.10 -7.24 20.61
C SER A 7 17.69 -5.94 20.07
N ARG A 8 18.82 -5.99 19.35
CA ARG A 8 19.44 -4.83 18.70
C ARG A 8 18.64 -4.35 17.48
N ALA A 9 18.03 -5.25 16.71
CA ALA A 9 17.07 -4.90 15.66
C ALA A 9 15.79 -4.27 16.25
N LYS A 10 15.25 -4.84 17.33
CA LYS A 10 14.06 -4.28 18.02
C LYS A 10 14.25 -2.87 18.57
N SER A 11 15.44 -2.51 19.07
CA SER A 11 15.69 -1.15 19.56
C SER A 11 15.90 -0.13 18.44
N LYS A 12 16.35 -0.55 17.24
CA LYS A 12 16.39 0.31 16.05
C LYS A 12 14.97 0.62 15.55
N ASN A 13 14.03 -0.34 15.61
CA ASN A 13 12.68 -0.17 15.05
C ASN A 13 11.79 0.82 15.82
N LEU A 14 12.00 1.04 17.13
CA LEU A 14 11.27 2.10 17.85
C LEU A 14 11.79 3.51 17.52
N GLY A 15 13.05 3.65 17.11
CA GLY A 15 13.63 4.92 16.66
C GLY A 15 12.96 5.44 15.39
N ILE A 16 12.52 4.54 14.51
CA ILE A 16 11.84 4.87 13.25
C ILE A 16 10.47 5.52 13.50
N LEU A 17 9.79 5.18 14.62
CA LEU A 17 8.56 5.87 15.03
C LEU A 17 8.80 7.35 15.34
N LEU A 18 10.03 7.76 15.70
CA LEU A 18 10.36 9.18 15.88
C LEU A 18 10.40 9.95 14.55
N GLU A 19 10.63 9.30 13.42
CA GLU A 19 10.58 9.98 12.11
C GLU A 19 9.16 10.45 11.77
N LEU A 20 8.14 9.74 12.28
CA LEU A 20 6.73 10.14 12.15
C LEU A 20 6.33 11.31 13.05
N VAL A 21 7.18 11.74 14.00
CA VAL A 21 6.90 12.91 14.85
C VAL A 21 6.74 14.18 14.01
N ASN A 22 7.39 14.25 12.84
CA ASN A 22 7.23 15.36 11.90
C ASN A 22 5.77 15.53 11.43
N PHE A 23 5.02 14.43 11.27
CA PHE A 23 3.60 14.48 10.91
C PHE A 23 2.69 14.87 12.09
N ILE A 24 3.14 14.67 13.34
CA ILE A 24 2.40 15.04 14.55
C ILE A 24 2.66 16.52 14.92
N ARG A 25 3.84 17.05 14.57
CA ARG A 25 4.29 18.41 14.90
C ARG A 25 3.29 19.53 14.59
N PRO A 26 2.54 19.52 13.46
CA PRO A 26 1.54 20.55 13.17
C PRO A 26 0.35 20.55 14.17
N TYR A 27 0.14 19.46 14.90
CA TYR A 27 -1.03 19.24 15.76
C TYR A 27 -0.72 19.31 17.26
N GLN A 28 0.42 19.90 17.64
CA GLN A 28 0.89 20.00 19.03
C GLN A 28 -0.14 20.59 20.00
N ALA A 29 -0.91 21.59 19.58
CA ALA A 29 -1.95 22.19 20.44
C ALA A 29 -3.04 21.19 20.84
N LYS A 30 -3.49 20.35 19.89
CA LYS A 30 -4.49 19.29 20.16
C LYS A 30 -3.91 18.19 21.06
N VAL A 31 -2.65 17.80 20.82
CA VAL A 31 -1.94 16.82 21.65
C VAL A 31 -1.77 17.33 23.08
N PHE A 32 -1.40 18.60 23.25
CA PHE A 32 -1.28 19.22 24.56
C PHE A 32 -2.63 19.27 25.30
N ALA A 33 -3.70 19.71 24.63
CA ALA A 33 -5.04 19.72 25.21
C ALA A 33 -5.52 18.30 25.62
N ALA A 34 -5.22 17.28 24.81
CA ALA A 34 -5.51 15.89 25.14
C ALA A 34 -4.71 15.41 26.36
N LEU A 35 -3.44 15.83 26.50
CA LEU A 35 -2.60 15.49 27.65
C LEU A 35 -3.09 16.14 28.95
N VAL A 36 -3.56 17.39 28.89
CA VAL A 36 -4.22 18.06 30.02
C VAL A 36 -5.49 17.31 30.42
N ALA A 37 -6.35 16.98 29.46
CA ALA A 37 -7.57 16.20 29.72
C ALA A 37 -7.25 14.80 30.30
N LEU A 38 -6.14 14.20 29.87
CA LEU A 38 -5.66 12.92 30.39
C LEU A 38 -5.27 13.02 31.87
N ILE A 39 -4.43 13.99 32.24
CA ILE A 39 -4.00 14.16 33.63
C ILE A 39 -5.21 14.48 34.53
N PHE A 40 -6.09 15.36 34.06
CA PHE A 40 -7.32 15.71 34.77
C PHE A 40 -8.21 14.49 35.03
N THR A 41 -8.51 13.70 33.99
CA THR A 41 -9.36 12.50 34.13
C THR A 41 -8.73 11.40 34.96
N ALA A 42 -7.41 11.21 34.88
CA ALA A 42 -6.70 10.25 35.71
C ALA A 42 -6.72 10.65 37.19
N GLY A 43 -6.47 11.93 37.50
CA GLY A 43 -6.56 12.44 38.87
C GLY A 43 -7.96 12.27 39.46
N LEU A 44 -9.01 12.61 38.68
CA LEU A 44 -10.39 12.38 39.09
C LEU A 44 -10.70 10.90 39.33
N THR A 45 -10.28 10.00 38.44
CA THR A 45 -10.56 8.57 38.59
C THR A 45 -9.85 7.98 39.81
N LEU A 46 -8.62 8.40 40.10
CA LEU A 46 -7.92 7.99 41.34
C LEU A 46 -8.63 8.48 42.59
N SER A 47 -9.25 9.68 42.55
CA SER A 47 -10.00 10.20 43.69
C SER A 47 -11.26 9.38 44.05
N VAL A 48 -11.81 8.61 43.10
CA VAL A 48 -12.98 7.74 43.32
C VAL A 48 -12.71 6.68 44.39
N GLY A 49 -11.47 6.15 44.49
CA GLY A 49 -11.14 5.17 45.53
C GLY A 49 -11.24 5.75 46.94
N HIS A 50 -10.95 7.04 47.11
CA HIS A 50 -11.22 7.75 48.36
C HIS A 50 -12.71 7.94 48.60
N GLY A 51 -13.49 8.22 47.55
CA GLY A 51 -14.96 8.25 47.62
C GLY A 51 -15.56 6.91 48.10
N VAL A 52 -15.02 5.77 47.65
CA VAL A 52 -15.41 4.44 48.14
C VAL A 52 -15.13 4.28 49.64
N ARG A 53 -13.97 4.75 50.11
CA ARG A 53 -13.63 4.74 51.55
C ARG A 53 -14.64 5.55 52.37
N ILE A 54 -14.92 6.79 51.96
CA ILE A 54 -15.89 7.67 52.64
C ILE A 54 -17.27 7.01 52.68
N LEU A 55 -17.72 6.46 51.55
CA LEU A 55 -19.02 5.82 51.44
C LEU A 55 -19.18 4.66 52.43
N ILE A 56 -18.12 3.87 52.64
CA ILE A 56 -18.13 2.74 53.57
C ILE A 56 -17.98 3.22 55.02
N ASP A 57 -16.97 4.04 55.32
CA ASP A 57 -16.63 4.43 56.69
C ASP A 57 -17.61 5.44 57.31
N GLN A 58 -18.10 6.40 56.51
CA GLN A 58 -19.00 7.47 56.98
C GLN A 58 -20.46 7.22 56.59
N GLY A 59 -20.72 6.54 55.48
CA GLY A 59 -22.07 6.17 55.08
C GLY A 59 -22.57 4.92 55.80
N PHE A 60 -22.05 3.75 55.39
CA PHE A 60 -22.56 2.46 55.86
C PHE A 60 -22.22 2.16 57.32
N ALA A 61 -20.96 2.36 57.73
CA ALA A 61 -20.50 1.99 59.07
C ALA A 61 -21.12 2.89 60.16
N GLN A 62 -21.35 4.17 59.87
CA GLN A 62 -22.00 5.12 60.80
C GLN A 62 -23.52 5.21 60.64
N GLN A 63 -24.10 4.48 59.68
CA GLN A 63 -25.55 4.48 59.39
C GLN A 63 -26.13 5.89 59.14
N SER A 64 -25.36 6.79 58.51
CA SER A 64 -25.75 8.17 58.23
C SER A 64 -26.29 8.31 56.79
N PRO A 65 -27.62 8.51 56.58
CA PRO A 65 -28.18 8.70 55.24
C PRO A 65 -27.67 9.98 54.56
N GLN A 66 -27.30 10.99 55.36
CA GLN A 66 -26.83 12.27 54.85
C GLN A 66 -25.40 12.16 54.30
N ASP A 67 -24.49 11.49 55.01
CA ASP A 67 -23.11 11.29 54.55
C ASP A 67 -23.06 10.30 53.37
N LEU A 68 -23.94 9.30 53.37
CA LEU A 68 -24.15 8.44 52.20
C LEU A 68 -24.61 9.25 50.98
N GLY A 69 -25.57 10.17 51.16
CA GLY A 69 -26.04 11.07 50.11
C GLY A 69 -24.92 11.95 49.55
N ASN A 70 -24.11 12.56 50.42
CA ASN A 70 -22.97 13.39 50.04
C ASN A 70 -21.91 12.59 49.26
N ALA A 71 -21.59 11.37 49.71
CA ALA A 71 -20.63 10.50 49.04
C ALA A 71 -21.10 10.08 47.64
N ILE A 72 -22.39 9.74 47.49
CA ILE A 72 -22.98 9.39 46.19
C ILE A 72 -22.99 10.61 45.26
N GLN A 73 -23.37 11.79 45.75
CA GLN A 73 -23.34 13.03 44.97
C GLN A 73 -21.93 13.38 44.49
N PHE A 74 -20.92 13.21 45.37
CA PHE A 74 -19.51 13.39 45.01
C PHE A 74 -19.09 12.43 43.88
N ILE A 75 -19.38 11.13 44.02
CA ILE A 75 -19.05 10.13 42.98
C ILE A 75 -19.76 10.47 41.66
N MET A 76 -21.03 10.90 41.71
CA MET A 76 -21.77 11.29 40.51
C MET A 76 -21.13 12.50 39.81
N LEU A 77 -20.81 13.56 40.56
CA LEU A 77 -20.16 14.76 40.02
C LEU A 77 -18.80 14.42 39.39
N VAL A 78 -17.97 13.66 40.09
CA VAL A 78 -16.68 13.19 39.59
C VAL A 78 -16.85 12.36 38.32
N THR A 79 -17.85 11.48 38.26
CA THR A 79 -18.15 10.66 37.07
C THR A 79 -18.54 11.51 35.87
N VAL A 80 -19.35 12.56 36.06
CA VAL A 80 -19.70 13.51 34.99
C VAL A 80 -18.45 14.23 34.49
N CYS A 81 -17.58 14.71 35.38
CA CYS A 81 -16.32 15.36 35.00
C CYS A 81 -15.36 14.39 34.27
N ILE A 82 -15.27 13.14 34.70
CA ILE A 82 -14.49 12.09 34.02
C ILE A 82 -15.05 11.85 32.61
N SER A 83 -16.38 11.77 32.46
CA SER A 83 -17.04 11.56 31.18
C SER A 83 -16.71 12.68 30.18
N ILE A 84 -16.88 13.94 30.60
CA ILE A 84 -16.56 15.12 29.79
C ILE A 84 -15.08 15.13 29.40
N GLY A 85 -14.17 14.96 30.37
CA GLY A 85 -12.74 14.95 30.08
C GLY A 85 -12.32 13.80 29.17
N THR A 86 -12.97 12.63 29.32
CA THR A 86 -12.71 11.46 28.47
C THR A 86 -13.19 11.70 27.04
N PHE A 87 -14.35 12.33 26.86
CA PHE A 87 -14.86 12.73 25.55
C PHE A 87 -13.87 13.66 24.83
N PHE A 88 -13.45 14.75 25.48
CA PHE A 88 -12.50 15.69 24.89
C PHE A 88 -11.17 15.02 24.55
N ARG A 89 -10.61 14.24 25.49
CA ARG A 89 -9.37 13.48 25.24
C ARG A 89 -9.53 12.54 24.06
N PHE A 90 -10.59 11.74 24.03
CA PHE A 90 -10.83 10.76 22.97
C PHE A 90 -10.98 11.45 21.61
N TYR A 91 -11.85 12.45 21.51
CA TYR A 91 -12.08 13.21 20.28
C TYR A 91 -10.79 13.87 19.76
N LEU A 92 -10.04 14.55 20.64
CA LEU A 92 -8.81 15.24 20.24
C LEU A 92 -7.75 14.28 19.73
N VAL A 93 -7.51 13.16 20.43
CA VAL A 93 -6.50 12.17 20.03
C VAL A 93 -6.93 11.45 18.75
N SER A 94 -8.19 10.98 18.67
CA SER A 94 -8.67 10.26 17.49
C SER A 94 -8.70 11.16 16.26
N SER A 95 -9.11 12.43 16.39
CA SER A 95 -9.04 13.41 15.29
C SER A 95 -7.61 13.65 14.80
N VAL A 96 -6.63 13.72 15.72
CA VAL A 96 -5.20 13.81 15.33
C VAL A 96 -4.75 12.54 14.63
N GLY A 97 -5.12 11.36 15.13
CA GLY A 97 -4.81 10.08 14.49
C GLY A 97 -5.32 9.99 13.05
N GLU A 98 -6.58 10.37 12.81
CA GLU A 98 -7.17 10.44 11.46
C GLU A 98 -6.39 11.38 10.55
N ARG A 99 -6.08 12.58 11.05
CA ARG A 99 -5.42 13.60 10.23
C ARG A 99 -3.98 13.22 9.89
N VAL A 100 -3.22 12.70 10.86
CA VAL A 100 -1.85 12.22 10.65
C VAL A 100 -1.84 11.05 9.66
N SER A 101 -2.80 10.12 9.76
CA SER A 101 -2.95 9.02 8.78
C SER A 101 -3.20 9.54 7.36
N ALA A 102 -4.07 10.55 7.22
CA ALA A 102 -4.33 11.18 5.93
C ALA A 102 -3.09 11.88 5.35
N ASP A 103 -2.34 12.63 6.18
CA ASP A 103 -1.12 13.32 5.76
C ASP A 103 -0.02 12.31 5.34
N ILE A 104 0.14 11.21 6.07
CA ILE A 104 1.06 10.11 5.70
C ILE A 104 0.63 9.48 4.38
N ARG A 105 -0.66 9.15 4.22
CA ARG A 105 -1.18 8.54 2.98
C ARG A 105 -0.92 9.43 1.77
N LEU A 106 -1.14 10.73 1.93
CA LEU A 106 -0.89 11.72 0.88
C LEU A 106 0.61 11.83 0.55
N ALA A 107 1.47 11.92 1.58
CA ALA A 107 2.91 12.00 1.38
C ALA A 107 3.47 10.77 0.66
N VAL A 108 3.06 9.58 1.08
CA VAL A 108 3.47 8.30 0.47
C VAL A 108 2.98 8.22 -0.97
N PHE A 109 1.70 8.51 -1.24
CA PHE A 109 1.17 8.48 -2.60
C PHE A 109 1.89 9.46 -3.52
N ASN A 110 2.05 10.72 -3.08
CA ASN A 110 2.75 11.76 -3.84
C ASN A 110 4.19 11.39 -4.15
N HIS A 111 4.88 10.69 -3.24
CA HIS A 111 6.23 10.22 -3.49
C HIS A 111 6.26 9.06 -4.50
N ILE A 112 5.42 8.05 -4.29
CA ILE A 112 5.40 6.82 -5.11
C ILE A 112 5.18 7.13 -6.59
N ILE A 113 4.25 8.03 -6.93
CA ILE A 113 3.96 8.37 -8.33
C ILE A 113 5.12 9.08 -9.04
N THR A 114 6.15 9.52 -8.31
CA THR A 114 7.37 10.14 -8.87
C THR A 114 8.52 9.14 -9.03
N LEU A 115 8.39 7.93 -8.48
CA LEU A 115 9.42 6.90 -8.59
C LEU A 115 9.50 6.35 -10.01
N HIS A 116 10.72 6.03 -10.43
CA HIS A 116 11.01 5.39 -11.71
C HIS A 116 10.33 4.00 -11.84
N PRO A 117 9.91 3.59 -13.05
CA PRO A 117 9.19 2.34 -13.28
C PRO A 117 9.86 1.07 -12.74
N SER A 118 11.20 1.00 -12.74
CA SER A 118 11.93 -0.16 -12.21
C SER A 118 11.58 -0.50 -10.76
N TYR A 119 11.26 0.51 -9.95
CA TYR A 119 10.82 0.30 -8.58
C TYR A 119 9.57 -0.59 -8.49
N PHE A 120 8.65 -0.48 -9.46
CA PHE A 120 7.40 -1.24 -9.52
C PHE A 120 7.57 -2.64 -10.11
N GLU A 121 8.70 -2.94 -10.74
CA GLU A 121 9.02 -4.30 -11.21
C GLU A 121 9.48 -5.20 -10.06
N THR A 122 10.22 -4.62 -9.10
CA THR A 122 10.69 -5.35 -7.91
C THR A 122 9.71 -5.28 -6.74
N ASN A 123 8.85 -4.25 -6.70
CA ASN A 123 7.83 -4.06 -5.67
C ASN A 123 6.44 -4.12 -6.30
N GLY A 124 5.73 -5.22 -6.08
CA GLY A 124 4.40 -5.43 -6.64
C GLY A 124 3.41 -4.34 -6.23
N SER A 125 2.56 -3.93 -7.17
CA SER A 125 1.53 -2.91 -6.95
C SER A 125 0.58 -3.25 -5.79
N GLY A 126 0.31 -4.55 -5.57
CA GLY A 126 -0.48 -5.03 -4.44
C GLY A 126 0.17 -4.78 -3.08
N ASP A 127 1.50 -4.95 -2.96
CA ASP A 127 2.25 -4.65 -1.73
C ASP A 127 2.22 -3.14 -1.44
N ILE A 128 2.49 -2.32 -2.46
CA ILE A 128 2.40 -0.87 -2.36
C ILE A 128 1.00 -0.42 -1.90
N MET A 129 -0.06 -0.98 -2.50
CA MET A 129 -1.44 -0.68 -2.13
C MET A 129 -1.75 -1.09 -0.67
N SER A 130 -1.29 -2.26 -0.24
CA SER A 130 -1.45 -2.72 1.14
C SER A 130 -0.73 -1.80 2.13
N ARG A 131 0.46 -1.31 1.81
CA ARG A 131 1.18 -0.34 2.65
C ARG A 131 0.41 0.99 2.77
N ILE A 132 -0.10 1.52 1.65
CA ILE A 132 -0.91 2.77 1.66
C ILE A 132 -2.21 2.61 2.47
N THR A 133 -2.82 1.43 2.49
CA THR A 133 -4.13 1.21 3.11
C THR A 133 -4.04 0.58 4.49
N THR A 134 -3.49 -0.63 4.59
CA THR A 134 -3.40 -1.43 5.82
C THR A 134 -2.40 -0.83 6.81
N ASP A 135 -1.17 -0.51 6.37
CA ASP A 135 -0.12 -0.03 7.29
C ASP A 135 -0.44 1.37 7.82
N THR A 136 -1.01 2.27 7.00
CA THR A 136 -1.46 3.59 7.47
C THR A 136 -2.62 3.49 8.46
N THR A 137 -3.55 2.55 8.28
CA THR A 137 -4.65 2.30 9.24
C THR A 137 -4.11 1.79 10.58
N LEU A 138 -3.07 0.96 10.55
CA LEU A 138 -2.44 0.47 11.77
C LEU A 138 -1.76 1.62 12.55
N LEU A 139 -1.12 2.54 11.84
CA LEU A 139 -0.57 3.77 12.42
C LEU A 139 -1.66 4.69 12.99
N GLN A 140 -2.77 4.86 12.26
CA GLN A 140 -3.95 5.61 12.71
C GLN A 140 -4.45 5.10 14.07
N SER A 141 -4.60 3.77 14.22
CA SER A 141 -5.05 3.17 15.49
C SER A 141 -4.12 3.53 16.64
N ILE A 142 -2.81 3.50 16.39
CA ILE A 142 -1.80 3.65 17.44
C ILE A 142 -1.63 5.11 17.86
N ILE A 143 -1.61 6.03 16.91
CA ILE A 143 -1.55 7.47 17.15
C ILE A 143 -2.89 7.97 17.71
N GLY A 144 -4.00 7.48 17.16
CA GLY A 144 -5.36 7.91 17.48
C GLY A 144 -5.98 7.30 18.72
N SER A 145 -5.45 6.19 19.24
CA SER A 145 -6.01 5.51 20.41
C SER A 145 -4.99 4.83 21.31
N SER A 146 -4.18 3.90 20.79
CA SER A 146 -3.38 2.97 21.61
C SER A 146 -2.35 3.70 22.48
N PHE A 147 -1.64 4.68 21.92
CA PHE A 147 -0.67 5.47 22.70
C PHE A 147 -1.35 6.23 23.84
N SER A 148 -2.52 6.84 23.57
CA SER A 148 -3.31 7.55 24.58
C SER A 148 -3.86 6.60 25.66
N MET A 149 -4.23 5.36 25.28
CA MET A 149 -4.59 4.31 26.24
C MET A 149 -3.40 3.88 27.09
N ALA A 150 -2.23 3.66 26.49
CA ALA A 150 -1.01 3.32 27.24
C ALA A 150 -0.60 4.41 28.22
N MET A 151 -0.62 5.69 27.81
CA MET A 151 -0.33 6.80 28.71
C MET A 151 -1.31 6.87 29.88
N ARG A 152 -2.62 6.71 29.60
CA ARG A 152 -3.65 6.63 30.64
C ARG A 152 -3.38 5.49 31.60
N SER A 153 -3.18 4.29 31.08
CA SER A 153 -2.98 3.11 31.90
C SER A 153 -1.65 3.17 32.67
N ALA A 154 -0.60 3.76 32.11
CA ALA A 154 0.64 4.01 32.84
C ALA A 154 0.42 4.96 34.03
N LEU A 155 -0.27 6.08 33.81
CA LEU A 155 -0.59 7.05 34.86
C LEU A 155 -1.50 6.44 35.94
N MET A 156 -2.51 5.67 35.53
CA MET A 156 -3.42 4.97 36.44
C MET A 156 -2.74 3.87 37.22
N CYS A 157 -1.83 3.10 36.60
CA CYS A 157 -1.04 2.08 37.25
C CYS A 157 -0.12 2.70 38.31
N ILE A 158 0.65 3.73 37.94
CA ILE A 158 1.56 4.43 38.86
C ILE A 158 0.77 5.05 40.01
N GLY A 159 -0.30 5.79 39.71
CA GLY A 159 -1.15 6.41 40.71
C GLY A 159 -1.80 5.40 41.66
N ALA A 160 -2.34 4.30 41.13
CA ALA A 160 -2.96 3.26 41.95
C ALA A 160 -1.94 2.51 42.82
N ILE A 161 -0.73 2.23 42.33
CA ILE A 161 0.36 1.66 43.14
C ILE A 161 0.71 2.59 44.30
N ILE A 162 0.86 3.90 44.04
CA ILE A 162 1.13 4.90 45.08
C ILE A 162 0.01 4.86 46.14
N MET A 163 -1.25 4.84 45.71
CA MET A 163 -2.40 4.80 46.62
C MET A 163 -2.49 3.47 47.40
N LEU A 164 -2.08 2.33 46.83
CA LEU A 164 -2.01 1.05 47.54
C LEU A 164 -1.02 1.12 48.71
N PHE A 165 0.21 1.59 48.44
CA PHE A 165 1.23 1.75 49.48
C PHE A 165 0.80 2.78 50.55
N ALA A 166 0.11 3.85 50.14
CA ALA A 166 -0.43 4.84 51.07
C ALA A 166 -1.59 4.29 51.93
N THR A 167 -2.36 3.33 51.41
CA THR A 167 -3.49 2.73 52.15
C THR A 167 -3.02 1.68 53.15
N ASN A 168 -2.28 0.66 52.71
CA ASN A 168 -1.79 -0.39 53.60
C ASN A 168 -0.60 -1.16 53.01
N ILE A 169 0.59 -0.91 53.54
CA ILE A 169 1.85 -1.51 53.09
C ILE A 169 1.83 -3.06 53.21
N LYS A 170 1.28 -3.60 54.29
CA LYS A 170 1.22 -5.06 54.55
C LYS A 170 0.41 -5.76 53.46
N LEU A 171 -0.77 -5.24 53.12
CA LEU A 171 -1.59 -5.79 52.05
C LEU A 171 -0.94 -5.60 50.67
N THR A 172 -0.27 -4.46 50.43
CA THR A 172 0.46 -4.24 49.17
C THR A 172 1.55 -5.28 48.94
N LEU A 173 2.32 -5.63 49.98
CA LEU A 173 3.36 -6.66 49.88
C LEU A 173 2.79 -8.04 49.56
N ILE A 174 1.62 -8.40 50.09
CA ILE A 174 0.93 -9.66 49.77
C ILE A 174 0.54 -9.70 48.29
N VAL A 175 -0.05 -8.62 47.77
CA VAL A 175 -0.42 -8.54 46.35
C VAL A 175 0.83 -8.59 45.46
N LEU A 176 1.89 -7.87 45.83
CA LEU A 176 3.15 -7.87 45.07
C LEU A 176 3.81 -9.26 45.06
N ALA A 177 3.74 -9.99 46.17
CA ALA A 177 4.20 -11.38 46.26
C ALA A 177 3.42 -12.31 45.33
N SER A 178 2.15 -12.01 45.00
CA SER A 178 1.36 -12.80 44.03
C SER A 178 1.79 -12.59 42.57
N VAL A 179 2.44 -11.45 42.25
CA VAL A 179 2.79 -11.07 40.86
C VAL A 179 3.73 -12.09 40.19
N PRO A 180 4.84 -12.56 40.80
CA PRO A 180 5.67 -13.61 40.20
C PRO A 180 4.90 -14.90 39.88
N PHE A 181 3.97 -15.31 40.74
CA PHE A 181 3.16 -16.51 40.51
C PHE A 181 2.21 -16.36 39.32
N ILE A 182 1.77 -15.14 39.02
CA ILE A 182 0.97 -14.84 37.82
C ILE A 182 1.88 -14.77 36.58
N LEU A 183 3.04 -14.10 36.67
CA LEU A 183 3.91 -13.87 35.52
C LEU A 183 4.63 -15.13 35.02
N ILE A 184 5.07 -16.02 35.91
CA ILE A 184 5.85 -17.21 35.53
C ILE A 184 5.07 -18.13 34.55
N PRO A 185 3.82 -18.54 34.84
CA PRO A 185 3.02 -19.33 33.90
C PRO A 185 2.79 -18.60 32.57
N ILE A 186 2.53 -17.29 32.61
CA ILE A 186 2.33 -16.46 31.41
C ILE A 186 3.58 -16.45 30.53
N LEU A 187 4.76 -16.29 31.13
CA LEU A 187 6.03 -16.27 30.38
C LEU A 187 6.36 -17.64 29.77
N PHE A 188 6.07 -18.73 30.48
CA PHE A 188 6.34 -20.09 30.00
C PHE A 188 5.33 -20.54 28.92
N TYR A 189 4.02 -20.52 29.22
CA TYR A 189 2.98 -20.92 28.27
C TYR A 189 2.78 -19.91 27.14
N GLY A 190 3.03 -18.62 27.40
CA GLY A 190 2.89 -17.56 26.40
C GLY A 190 3.83 -17.72 25.19
N ARG A 191 5.00 -18.37 25.36
CA ARG A 191 5.88 -18.73 24.22
C ARG A 191 5.22 -19.75 23.29
N ARG A 192 4.57 -20.76 23.87
CA ARG A 192 3.85 -21.80 23.12
C ARG A 192 2.63 -21.23 22.40
N VAL A 193 1.87 -20.35 23.07
CA VAL A 193 0.75 -19.62 22.46
C VAL A 193 1.23 -18.75 21.31
N ARG A 194 2.36 -18.04 21.46
CA ARG A 194 2.96 -17.24 20.37
C ARG A 194 3.35 -18.08 19.16
N ALA A 195 3.99 -19.23 19.36
CA ALA A 195 4.35 -20.13 18.27
C ALA A 195 3.12 -20.64 17.50
N LEU A 196 2.08 -21.08 18.22
CA LEU A 196 0.81 -21.51 17.61
C LEU A 196 0.05 -20.35 16.96
N SER A 197 0.19 -19.12 17.47
CA SER A 197 -0.41 -17.94 16.85
C SER A 197 0.20 -17.64 15.50
N ARG A 198 1.53 -17.82 15.35
CA ARG A 198 2.20 -17.68 14.05
C ARG A 198 1.73 -18.74 13.07
N GLN A 199 1.74 -20.02 13.46
CA GLN A 199 1.24 -21.11 12.61
C GLN A 199 -0.22 -20.90 12.18
N SER A 200 -1.06 -20.36 13.07
CA SER A 200 -2.45 -20.02 12.74
C SER A 200 -2.59 -18.84 11.79
N GLN A 201 -1.63 -17.92 11.76
CA GLN A 201 -1.60 -16.82 10.78
C GLN A 201 -1.14 -17.34 9.42
N ASP A 202 -0.07 -18.14 9.41
CA ASP A 202 0.47 -18.77 8.20
C ASP A 202 -0.62 -19.64 7.51
N SER A 203 -1.32 -20.50 8.27
CA SER A 203 -2.41 -21.31 7.71
C SER A 203 -3.59 -20.49 7.18
N MET A 204 -3.83 -19.30 7.75
CA MET A 204 -4.88 -18.42 7.22
C MET A 204 -4.45 -17.71 5.93
N ALA A 205 -3.14 -17.43 5.78
CA ALA A 205 -2.60 -16.93 4.53
C ALA A 205 -2.72 -17.98 3.41
N ASP A 206 -2.45 -19.26 3.72
CA ASP A 206 -2.61 -20.37 2.77
C ASP A 206 -4.07 -20.49 2.29
N VAL A 207 -5.04 -20.46 3.21
CA VAL A 207 -6.49 -20.46 2.88
C VAL A 207 -6.86 -19.25 2.00
N GLY A 208 -6.33 -18.07 2.33
CA GLY A 208 -6.57 -16.85 1.55
C GLY A 208 -5.97 -16.93 0.14
N SER A 209 -4.75 -17.45 0.01
CA SER A 209 -4.06 -17.64 -1.26
C SER A 209 -4.83 -18.60 -2.17
N TYR A 210 -5.24 -19.75 -1.63
CA TYR A 210 -6.02 -20.75 -2.36
C TYR A 210 -7.35 -20.15 -2.89
N ALA A 211 -8.10 -19.48 -2.01
CA ALA A 211 -9.35 -18.84 -2.39
C ALA A 211 -9.14 -17.74 -3.44
N GLY A 212 -8.06 -16.96 -3.29
CA GLY A 212 -7.68 -15.91 -4.24
C GLY A 212 -7.47 -16.46 -5.66
N GLU A 213 -6.65 -17.51 -5.78
CA GLU A 213 -6.34 -18.14 -7.08
C GLU A 213 -7.60 -18.72 -7.75
N ALA A 214 -8.43 -19.45 -7.00
CA ALA A 214 -9.66 -20.04 -7.54
C ALA A 214 -10.69 -18.98 -8.00
N ILE A 215 -10.80 -17.86 -7.27
CA ILE A 215 -11.71 -16.76 -7.62
C ILE A 215 -11.16 -15.94 -8.80
N GLU A 216 -9.86 -15.63 -8.79
CA GLU A 216 -9.19 -14.92 -9.88
C GLU A 216 -9.36 -15.67 -11.21
N HIS A 217 -9.30 -17.00 -11.16
CA HIS A 217 -9.46 -17.88 -12.30
C HIS A 217 -10.83 -18.59 -12.33
N ILE A 218 -11.89 -17.95 -11.82
CA ILE A 218 -13.23 -18.54 -11.74
C ILE A 218 -13.77 -19.02 -13.09
N LYS A 219 -13.44 -18.33 -14.18
CA LYS A 219 -13.82 -18.75 -15.54
C LYS A 219 -13.16 -20.08 -15.92
N THR A 220 -11.92 -20.31 -15.50
CA THR A 220 -11.24 -21.59 -15.69
C THR A 220 -11.94 -22.66 -14.86
N VAL A 221 -12.17 -22.44 -13.57
CA VAL A 221 -12.88 -23.39 -12.71
C VAL A 221 -14.25 -23.79 -13.30
N GLN A 222 -15.04 -22.81 -13.74
CA GLN A 222 -16.38 -23.04 -14.29
C GLN A 222 -16.37 -23.65 -15.70
N SER A 223 -15.44 -23.24 -16.56
CA SER A 223 -15.33 -23.80 -17.92
C SER A 223 -14.93 -25.28 -17.93
N TYR A 224 -14.15 -25.71 -16.93
CA TYR A 224 -13.81 -27.11 -16.72
C TYR A 224 -14.81 -27.84 -15.81
N SER A 225 -15.79 -27.14 -15.23
CA SER A 225 -16.79 -27.69 -14.31
C SER A 225 -16.18 -28.42 -13.08
N PHE A 226 -15.14 -27.81 -12.51
CA PHE A 226 -14.37 -28.37 -11.38
C PHE A 226 -14.83 -27.83 -10.00
N GLU A 227 -16.01 -27.21 -9.92
CA GLU A 227 -16.47 -26.54 -8.70
C GLU A 227 -16.59 -27.49 -7.50
N ALA A 228 -16.90 -28.77 -7.74
CA ALA A 228 -17.01 -29.77 -6.68
C ALA A 228 -15.65 -30.16 -6.10
N GLN A 229 -14.64 -30.30 -6.97
CA GLN A 229 -13.26 -30.61 -6.59
C GLN A 229 -12.63 -29.45 -5.84
N GLU A 230 -12.80 -28.22 -6.36
CA GLU A 230 -12.33 -27.00 -5.70
C GLU A 230 -12.97 -26.80 -4.33
N ARG A 231 -14.28 -27.11 -4.19
CA ARG A 231 -14.97 -27.08 -2.90
C ARG A 231 -14.36 -28.09 -1.91
N ALA A 232 -14.02 -29.29 -2.36
CA ALA A 232 -13.43 -30.32 -1.50
C ALA A 232 -12.01 -29.96 -1.06
N ALA A 233 -11.17 -29.48 -1.98
CA ALA A 233 -9.82 -29.03 -1.68
C ALA A 233 -9.80 -27.82 -0.74
N PHE A 234 -10.67 -26.82 -0.98
CA PHE A 234 -10.81 -25.69 -0.08
C PHE A 234 -11.28 -26.12 1.33
N ALA A 235 -12.17 -27.10 1.44
CA ALA A 235 -12.60 -27.64 2.72
C ALA A 235 -11.44 -28.27 3.51
N GLU A 236 -10.50 -28.95 2.85
CA GLU A 236 -9.30 -29.52 3.50
C GLU A 236 -8.39 -28.43 4.09
N GLU A 237 -8.15 -27.35 3.34
CA GLU A 237 -7.33 -26.23 3.83
C GLU A 237 -8.01 -25.49 5.00
N VAL A 238 -9.34 -25.33 4.96
CA VAL A 238 -10.11 -24.77 6.07
C VAL A 238 -10.02 -25.66 7.31
N GLU A 239 -10.13 -26.99 7.17
CA GLU A 239 -10.05 -27.91 8.31
C GLU A 239 -8.64 -27.93 8.93
N ARG A 240 -7.59 -27.89 8.10
CA ARG A 240 -6.20 -27.75 8.58
C ARG A 240 -6.02 -26.47 9.39
N ALA A 241 -6.51 -25.33 8.89
CA ALA A 241 -6.44 -24.06 9.60
C ALA A 241 -7.24 -24.09 10.91
N TYR A 242 -8.42 -24.71 10.90
CA TYR A 242 -9.23 -24.93 12.10
C TYR A 242 -8.47 -25.73 13.17
N ASP A 243 -7.82 -26.82 12.79
CA ASP A 243 -7.10 -27.69 13.72
C ASP A 243 -5.93 -26.99 14.43
N ILE A 244 -5.18 -26.18 13.68
CA ILE A 244 -4.13 -25.32 14.21
C ILE A 244 -4.72 -24.27 15.16
N GLY A 245 -5.80 -23.61 14.73
CA GLY A 245 -6.55 -22.64 15.54
C GLY A 245 -7.07 -23.24 16.84
N ARG A 246 -7.64 -24.45 16.80
CA ARG A 246 -8.16 -25.18 17.95
C ARG A 246 -7.07 -25.48 18.98
N ARG A 247 -5.88 -25.91 18.53
CA ARG A 247 -4.72 -26.13 19.41
C ARG A 247 -4.28 -24.83 20.10
N ARG A 248 -4.26 -23.70 19.36
CA ARG A 248 -3.97 -22.37 19.92
C ARG A 248 -4.99 -21.97 20.98
N VAL A 249 -6.29 -22.12 20.69
CA VAL A 249 -7.38 -21.81 21.61
C VAL A 249 -7.30 -22.66 22.88
N LYS A 250 -7.05 -23.97 22.76
CA LYS A 250 -6.89 -24.87 23.92
C LYS A 250 -5.75 -24.40 24.84
N GLN A 251 -4.59 -24.04 24.29
CA GLN A 251 -3.46 -23.54 25.09
C GLN A 251 -3.78 -22.21 25.77
N ARG A 252 -4.47 -21.30 25.08
CA ARG A 252 -4.92 -20.02 25.66
C ARG A 252 -5.94 -20.24 26.77
N ALA A 253 -6.89 -21.17 26.59
CA ALA A 253 -7.90 -21.49 27.59
C ALA A 253 -7.29 -22.05 28.88
N ILE A 254 -6.31 -22.97 28.77
CA ILE A 254 -5.57 -23.50 29.92
C ILE A 254 -4.84 -22.38 30.66
N LEU A 255 -4.18 -21.47 29.93
CA LEU A 255 -3.49 -20.33 30.53
C LEU A 255 -4.44 -19.40 31.28
N ILE A 256 -5.57 -19.02 30.66
CA ILE A 256 -6.58 -18.15 31.28
C ILE A 256 -7.13 -18.79 32.55
N SER A 257 -7.51 -20.07 32.48
CA SER A 257 -8.03 -20.81 33.64
C SER A 257 -7.02 -20.84 34.79
N GLY A 258 -5.75 -21.13 34.51
CA GLY A 258 -4.69 -21.11 35.53
C GLY A 258 -4.48 -19.73 36.16
N VAL A 259 -4.47 -18.67 35.35
CA VAL A 259 -4.34 -17.29 35.85
C VAL A 259 -5.52 -16.90 36.73
N ILE A 260 -6.76 -17.24 36.34
CA ILE A 260 -7.96 -16.97 37.15
C ILE A 260 -7.83 -17.60 38.53
N VAL A 261 -7.45 -18.89 38.62
CA VAL A 261 -7.29 -19.58 39.90
C VAL A 261 -6.25 -18.89 40.78
N ILE A 262 -5.10 -18.51 40.21
CA ILE A 262 -4.02 -17.83 40.94
C ILE A 262 -4.50 -16.46 41.46
N VAL A 263 -5.16 -15.67 40.61
CA VAL A 263 -5.67 -14.33 40.97
C VAL A 263 -6.73 -14.41 42.06
N PHE A 264 -7.72 -15.29 41.94
CA PHE A 264 -8.77 -15.45 42.96
C PHE A 264 -8.21 -16.00 44.28
N THR A 265 -7.20 -16.87 44.23
CA THR A 265 -6.50 -17.34 45.44
C THR A 265 -5.76 -16.19 46.12
N ALA A 266 -5.09 -15.32 45.35
CA ALA A 266 -4.42 -14.14 45.89
C ALA A 266 -5.42 -13.12 46.49
N ILE A 267 -6.55 -12.90 45.83
CA ILE A 267 -7.64 -12.04 46.34
C ILE A 267 -8.22 -12.62 47.63
N ALA A 268 -8.51 -13.93 47.68
CA ALA A 268 -9.03 -14.58 48.87
C ALA A 268 -8.05 -14.48 50.05
N GLY A 269 -6.76 -14.73 49.82
CA GLY A 269 -5.72 -14.56 50.84
C GLY A 269 -5.60 -13.11 51.32
N MET A 270 -5.66 -12.15 50.41
CA MET A 270 -5.66 -10.71 50.74
C MET A 270 -6.90 -10.31 51.54
N LEU A 271 -8.10 -10.76 51.15
CA LEU A 271 -9.34 -10.49 51.88
C LEU A 271 -9.37 -11.16 53.26
N TRP A 272 -8.78 -12.35 53.41
CA TRP A 272 -8.65 -12.99 54.72
C TRP A 272 -7.77 -12.15 55.66
N VAL A 273 -6.59 -11.74 55.19
CA VAL A 273 -5.67 -10.92 56.01
C VAL A 273 -6.27 -9.54 56.28
N GLY A 274 -6.76 -8.84 55.26
CA GLY A 274 -7.36 -7.51 55.39
C GLY A 274 -8.65 -7.52 56.19
N GLY A 275 -9.53 -8.51 55.99
CA GLY A 275 -10.74 -8.70 56.78
C GLY A 275 -10.44 -9.03 58.24
N SER A 276 -9.41 -9.83 58.51
CA SER A 276 -8.92 -10.05 59.88
C SER A 276 -8.42 -8.76 60.51
N ASP A 277 -7.65 -7.95 59.77
CA ASP A 277 -7.16 -6.65 60.24
C ASP A 277 -8.32 -5.68 60.55
N VAL A 278 -9.43 -5.75 59.81
CA VAL A 278 -10.68 -5.00 60.09
C VAL A 278 -11.38 -5.52 61.35
N ILE A 279 -11.52 -6.83 61.51
CA ILE A 279 -12.16 -7.45 62.70
C ILE A 279 -11.39 -7.11 63.98
N HIS A 280 -10.05 -7.06 63.91
CA HIS A 280 -9.20 -6.69 65.04
C HIS A 280 -9.07 -5.17 65.25
N GLY A 281 -9.74 -4.34 64.44
CA GLY A 281 -9.75 -2.88 64.57
C GLY A 281 -8.45 -2.18 64.15
N THR A 282 -7.56 -2.87 63.45
CA THR A 282 -6.27 -2.31 62.96
C THR A 282 -6.41 -1.56 61.63
N MET A 283 -7.54 -1.74 60.93
CA MET A 283 -7.86 -1.08 59.67
C MET A 283 -9.38 -0.86 59.55
N SER A 284 -9.83 0.17 58.83
CA SER A 284 -11.27 0.36 58.57
C SER A 284 -11.76 -0.51 57.41
N ALA A 285 -13.06 -0.77 57.35
CA ALA A 285 -13.68 -1.46 56.21
C ALA A 285 -13.57 -0.63 54.92
N GLY A 286 -13.60 0.70 55.02
CA GLY A 286 -13.38 1.61 53.90
C GLY A 286 -11.96 1.57 53.35
N ASP A 287 -10.95 1.41 54.21
CA ASP A 287 -9.56 1.21 53.78
C ASP A 287 -9.40 -0.11 53.01
N LEU A 288 -10.04 -1.19 53.45
CA LEU A 288 -10.09 -2.45 52.70
C LEU A 288 -10.79 -2.28 51.34
N GLY A 289 -11.93 -1.57 51.31
CA GLY A 289 -12.68 -1.30 50.08
C GLY A 289 -11.90 -0.47 49.06
N ALA A 290 -11.25 0.61 49.51
CA ALA A 290 -10.37 1.42 48.67
C ALA A 290 -9.15 0.63 48.18
N PHE A 291 -8.57 -0.21 49.03
CA PHE A 291 -7.45 -1.07 48.64
C PHE A 291 -7.85 -2.02 47.51
N VAL A 292 -9.00 -2.70 47.61
CA VAL A 292 -9.51 -3.59 46.55
C VAL A 292 -9.75 -2.81 45.25
N PHE A 293 -10.31 -1.60 45.34
CA PHE A 293 -10.53 -0.73 44.18
C PHE A 293 -9.22 -0.39 43.45
N TYR A 294 -8.19 0.07 44.18
CA TYR A 294 -6.89 0.38 43.59
C TYR A 294 -6.18 -0.87 43.06
N ALA A 295 -6.32 -2.04 43.70
CA ALA A 295 -5.74 -3.29 43.22
C ALA A 295 -6.32 -3.71 41.86
N ILE A 296 -7.65 -3.60 41.68
CA ILE A 296 -8.32 -3.85 40.40
C ILE A 296 -7.87 -2.84 39.34
N MET A 297 -7.69 -1.57 39.72
CA MET A 297 -7.16 -0.55 38.81
C MET A 297 -5.73 -0.86 38.32
N VAL A 298 -4.83 -1.33 39.19
CA VAL A 298 -3.48 -1.75 38.79
C VAL A 298 -3.56 -2.92 37.81
N ALA A 299 -4.38 -3.94 38.11
CA ALA A 299 -4.52 -5.12 37.26
C ALA A 299 -5.05 -4.77 35.86
N SER A 300 -6.11 -3.95 35.79
CA SER A 300 -6.70 -3.52 34.51
C SER A 300 -5.73 -2.63 33.71
N SER A 301 -5.03 -1.72 34.38
CA SER A 301 -4.03 -0.85 33.75
C SER A 301 -2.88 -1.67 33.15
N LEU A 302 -2.37 -2.66 33.88
CA LEU A 302 -1.29 -3.54 33.40
C LEU A 302 -1.74 -4.41 32.21
N ALA A 303 -2.99 -4.87 32.22
CA ALA A 303 -3.58 -5.60 31.09
C ALA A 303 -3.62 -4.73 29.83
N THR A 304 -4.10 -3.49 29.93
CA THR A 304 -4.13 -2.55 28.79
C THR A 304 -2.72 -2.20 28.30
N ILE A 305 -1.76 -1.96 29.20
CA ILE A 305 -0.35 -1.71 28.79
C ILE A 305 0.21 -2.91 28.01
N SER A 306 -0.08 -4.13 28.46
CA SER A 306 0.38 -5.36 27.81
C SER A 306 -0.20 -5.53 26.40
N GLU A 307 -1.47 -5.16 26.22
CA GLU A 307 -2.14 -5.13 24.91
C GLU A 307 -1.50 -4.10 23.97
N VAL A 308 -1.35 -2.85 24.43
CA VAL A 308 -0.78 -1.77 23.61
C VAL A 308 0.68 -2.06 23.23
N LEU A 309 1.48 -2.70 24.09
CA LEU A 309 2.84 -3.11 23.72
C LEU A 309 2.88 -4.07 22.52
N GLY A 310 1.87 -4.94 22.38
CA GLY A 310 1.73 -5.82 21.21
C GLY A 310 1.35 -5.05 19.95
N GLU A 311 0.50 -4.02 20.08
CA GLU A 311 0.14 -3.12 18.98
C GLU A 311 1.32 -2.27 18.50
N LEU A 312 2.06 -1.67 19.43
CA LEU A 312 3.24 -0.86 19.14
C LEU A 312 4.30 -1.64 18.36
N GLN A 313 4.50 -2.93 18.68
CA GLN A 313 5.43 -3.77 17.92
C GLN A 313 4.98 -3.99 16.48
N ARG A 314 3.68 -4.12 16.23
CA ARG A 314 3.14 -4.22 14.87
C ARG A 314 3.27 -2.88 14.12
N ALA A 315 3.05 -1.75 14.81
CA ALA A 315 3.29 -0.41 14.26
C ALA A 315 4.70 -0.21 13.79
N ALA A 316 5.68 -0.63 14.59
CA ALA A 316 7.07 -0.37 14.28
C ALA A 316 7.44 -0.96 12.91
N GLY A 317 6.99 -2.19 12.61
CA GLY A 317 7.21 -2.81 11.30
C GLY A 317 6.42 -2.17 10.16
N ALA A 318 5.19 -1.72 10.40
CA ALA A 318 4.40 -0.97 9.41
C ALA A 318 5.03 0.40 9.10
N THR A 319 5.57 1.06 10.13
CA THR A 319 6.28 2.33 10.02
C THR A 319 7.55 2.18 9.21
N GLU A 320 8.35 1.16 9.52
CA GLU A 320 9.59 0.83 8.80
C GLU A 320 9.34 0.72 7.30
N ARG A 321 8.33 -0.05 6.87
CA ARG A 321 7.97 -0.20 5.44
C ARG A 321 7.50 1.10 4.77
N LEU A 322 6.83 1.99 5.50
CA LEU A 322 6.38 3.28 4.96
C LEU A 322 7.53 4.28 4.86
N VAL A 323 8.40 4.30 5.86
CA VAL A 323 9.61 5.12 5.87
C VAL A 323 10.56 4.67 4.77
N GLU A 324 10.75 3.37 4.59
CA GLU A 324 11.52 2.81 3.47
C GLU A 324 11.03 3.37 2.13
N ILE A 325 9.72 3.38 1.89
CA ILE A 325 9.15 3.96 0.67
C ILE A 325 9.50 5.45 0.55
N LEU A 326 9.26 6.22 1.61
CA LEU A 326 9.51 7.68 1.62
C LEU A 326 10.99 8.04 1.45
N GLN A 327 11.89 7.12 1.76
CA GLN A 327 13.35 7.29 1.63
C GLN A 327 13.90 6.76 0.30
N VAL A 328 13.08 6.09 -0.54
CA VAL A 328 13.52 5.63 -1.86
C VAL A 328 13.77 6.84 -2.76
N ASP A 329 15.00 6.95 -3.27
CA ASP A 329 15.35 7.93 -4.30
C ASP A 329 15.01 7.40 -5.70
N SER A 330 14.44 8.26 -6.55
CA SER A 330 14.29 7.94 -7.98
C SER A 330 15.66 7.94 -8.67
N HIS A 331 15.95 6.90 -9.45
CA HIS A 331 17.18 6.84 -10.26
C HIS A 331 17.13 7.80 -11.45
N ILE A 332 15.93 8.13 -11.94
CA ILE A 332 15.73 9.07 -13.04
C ILE A 332 15.48 10.45 -12.44
N LYS A 333 16.51 11.30 -12.45
CA LYS A 333 16.46 12.68 -11.94
C LYS A 333 16.55 13.69 -13.08
N ALA A 334 15.85 14.82 -12.91
CA ALA A 334 16.05 15.97 -13.77
C ALA A 334 17.47 16.55 -13.57
N PRO A 335 18.14 16.98 -14.64
CA PRO A 335 19.45 17.63 -14.54
C PRO A 335 19.35 18.99 -13.84
N GLU A 336 20.41 19.39 -13.14
CA GLU A 336 20.45 20.67 -12.41
C GLU A 336 20.33 21.90 -13.32
N SER A 337 20.86 21.80 -14.55
CA SER A 337 20.69 22.79 -15.61
C SER A 337 19.63 22.30 -16.58
N LEU A 338 18.47 22.95 -16.57
CA LEU A 338 17.37 22.61 -17.47
C LEU A 338 17.75 22.97 -18.91
N PHE A 339 17.90 21.96 -19.76
CA PHE A 339 17.86 22.18 -21.18
C PHE A 339 16.42 22.52 -21.57
N ASN A 340 16.15 23.81 -21.81
CA ASN A 340 14.87 24.22 -22.37
C ASN A 340 14.82 23.74 -23.81
N ALA A 341 14.00 22.72 -24.07
CA ALA A 341 13.68 22.28 -25.41
C ALA A 341 13.02 23.44 -26.17
N THR A 342 13.81 24.24 -26.88
CA THR A 342 13.29 25.25 -27.79
C THR A 342 12.52 24.56 -28.91
N ASN A 343 11.51 25.22 -29.48
CA ASN A 343 10.73 24.71 -30.61
C ASN A 343 11.56 24.27 -31.84
N THR A 344 12.86 24.59 -31.86
CA THR A 344 13.84 24.26 -32.89
C THR A 344 14.46 22.85 -32.80
N LEU A 345 14.10 22.05 -31.79
CA LEU A 345 14.66 20.71 -31.66
C LEU A 345 14.11 19.77 -32.75
N ARG A 346 15.02 19.20 -33.56
CA ARG A 346 14.70 18.21 -34.58
C ARG A 346 14.13 16.96 -33.95
N SER A 347 13.10 16.40 -34.57
CA SER A 347 12.41 15.20 -34.09
C SER A 347 13.15 13.91 -34.50
N GLU A 348 14.47 13.97 -34.65
CA GLU A 348 15.31 12.82 -35.02
C GLU A 348 15.68 12.03 -33.76
N VAL A 349 15.60 10.69 -33.79
CA VAL A 349 15.98 9.85 -32.65
C VAL A 349 17.20 9.01 -33.02
N THR A 350 18.23 9.03 -32.19
CA THR A 350 19.45 8.25 -32.42
C THR A 350 19.84 7.45 -31.18
N PHE A 351 20.07 6.15 -31.36
CA PHE A 351 20.76 5.28 -30.41
C PHE A 351 22.19 5.11 -30.92
N ASP A 352 23.17 5.34 -30.05
CA ASP A 352 24.60 5.31 -30.38
C ASP A 352 25.32 4.38 -29.40
N ASP A 353 25.68 3.19 -29.89
CA ASP A 353 26.36 2.11 -29.16
C ASP A 353 25.70 1.71 -27.83
N VAL A 354 24.36 1.69 -27.81
CA VAL A 354 23.60 1.54 -26.57
C VAL A 354 23.61 0.10 -26.07
N THR A 355 24.08 -0.09 -24.84
CA THR A 355 24.00 -1.37 -24.13
C THR A 355 23.20 -1.19 -22.85
N PHE A 356 22.13 -1.99 -22.70
CA PHE A 356 21.24 -1.91 -21.55
C PHE A 356 20.93 -3.27 -20.92
N HIS A 357 20.92 -3.31 -19.60
CA HIS A 357 20.49 -4.45 -18.79
C HIS A 357 19.38 -4.03 -17.82
N TYR A 358 18.28 -4.78 -17.77
CA TYR A 358 17.27 -4.58 -16.73
C TYR A 358 17.84 -4.89 -15.34
N PRO A 359 17.52 -4.11 -14.29
CA PRO A 359 17.98 -4.40 -12.93
C PRO A 359 17.56 -5.78 -12.42
N SER A 360 16.41 -6.29 -12.88
CA SER A 360 15.91 -7.64 -12.57
C SER A 360 16.70 -8.77 -13.24
N ARG A 361 17.48 -8.48 -14.30
CA ARG A 361 18.27 -9.44 -15.08
C ARG A 361 19.64 -8.86 -15.48
N PRO A 362 20.55 -8.60 -14.52
CA PRO A 362 21.79 -7.86 -14.77
C PRO A 362 22.80 -8.61 -15.66
N SER A 363 22.66 -9.94 -15.80
CA SER A 363 23.60 -10.77 -16.57
C SER A 363 23.26 -10.92 -18.04
N GLN A 364 22.07 -10.48 -18.47
CA GLN A 364 21.62 -10.61 -19.86
C GLN A 364 21.29 -9.23 -20.44
N PRO A 365 22.02 -8.77 -21.48
CA PRO A 365 21.70 -7.49 -22.12
C PRO A 365 20.35 -7.59 -22.81
N ALA A 366 19.50 -6.60 -22.58
CA ALA A 366 18.28 -6.39 -23.35
C ALA A 366 18.57 -5.65 -24.67
N THR A 367 19.59 -4.78 -24.67
CA THR A 367 20.23 -4.24 -25.87
C THR A 367 21.74 -4.36 -25.74
N GLU A 368 22.43 -4.63 -26.84
CA GLU A 368 23.89 -4.75 -26.88
C GLU A 368 24.45 -3.98 -28.07
N ARG A 369 25.20 -2.92 -27.79
CA ARG A 369 25.83 -2.06 -28.81
C ARG A 369 24.88 -1.66 -29.94
N LEU A 370 23.65 -1.29 -29.55
CA LEU A 370 22.60 -0.94 -30.47
C LEU A 370 22.86 0.46 -31.03
N THR A 371 23.09 0.53 -32.34
CA THR A 371 23.14 1.78 -33.10
C THR A 371 21.97 1.83 -34.06
N LEU A 372 21.08 2.80 -33.89
CA LEU A 372 19.83 2.91 -34.64
C LEU A 372 19.47 4.38 -34.84
N LYS A 373 18.93 4.73 -36.00
CA LYS A 373 18.50 6.09 -36.31
C LYS A 373 17.08 6.11 -36.86
N ALA A 374 16.22 6.95 -36.30
CA ALA A 374 14.92 7.30 -36.84
C ALA A 374 14.95 8.76 -37.32
N ASP A 375 14.87 8.95 -38.63
CA ASP A 375 14.91 10.28 -39.25
C ASP A 375 13.63 11.09 -38.93
N GLU A 376 13.79 12.41 -38.89
CA GLU A 376 12.67 13.32 -38.66
C GLU A 376 11.53 13.14 -39.69
N GLY A 377 10.31 12.96 -39.19
CA GLY A 377 9.10 12.84 -40.01
C GLY A 377 8.93 11.51 -40.74
N LYS A 378 9.84 10.55 -40.54
CA LYS A 378 9.76 9.21 -41.14
C LYS A 378 9.25 8.15 -40.16
N VAL A 379 8.85 7.02 -40.73
CA VAL A 379 8.37 5.84 -40.03
C VAL A 379 9.46 4.76 -40.00
N LEU A 380 9.92 4.43 -38.79
CA LEU A 380 10.84 3.34 -38.54
C LEU A 380 10.10 2.15 -37.90
N ALA A 381 10.07 1.01 -38.60
CA ALA A 381 9.51 -0.23 -38.05
C ALA A 381 10.60 -1.08 -37.38
N LEU A 382 10.35 -1.55 -36.16
CA LEU A 382 11.17 -2.50 -35.41
C LEU A 382 10.58 -3.90 -35.59
N VAL A 383 11.35 -4.81 -36.17
CA VAL A 383 10.94 -6.19 -36.47
C VAL A 383 11.93 -7.16 -35.84
N GLY A 384 11.45 -8.25 -35.27
CA GLY A 384 12.32 -9.25 -34.63
C GLY A 384 11.52 -10.23 -33.77
N PRO A 385 12.11 -11.37 -33.35
CA PRO A 385 11.46 -12.32 -32.46
C PRO A 385 11.09 -11.70 -31.10
N SER A 386 10.24 -12.39 -30.34
CA SER A 386 9.96 -12.01 -28.94
C SER A 386 11.25 -12.02 -28.12
N GLY A 387 11.48 -10.99 -27.31
CA GLY A 387 12.71 -10.83 -26.54
C GLY A 387 13.89 -10.20 -27.32
N ALA A 388 13.70 -9.75 -28.56
CA ALA A 388 14.75 -9.08 -29.34
C ALA A 388 15.14 -7.66 -28.87
N GLY A 389 14.51 -7.14 -27.80
CA GLY A 389 14.79 -5.79 -27.27
C GLY A 389 13.91 -4.65 -27.82
N LYS A 390 12.86 -4.95 -28.59
CA LYS A 390 11.98 -3.94 -29.23
C LYS A 390 11.31 -3.00 -28.21
N THR A 391 10.64 -3.56 -27.19
CA THR A 391 9.99 -2.77 -26.13
C THR A 391 11.00 -1.95 -25.31
N THR A 392 12.20 -2.49 -25.11
CA THR A 392 13.30 -1.80 -24.43
C THR A 392 13.71 -0.51 -25.13
N VAL A 393 13.63 -0.45 -26.47
CA VAL A 393 13.86 0.80 -27.23
C VAL A 393 12.88 1.88 -26.81
N PHE A 394 11.59 1.56 -26.64
CA PHE A 394 10.57 2.52 -26.21
C PHE A 394 10.78 2.97 -24.76
N GLU A 395 11.17 2.07 -23.88
CA GLU A 395 11.39 2.39 -22.45
C GLU A 395 12.63 3.26 -22.25
N LEU A 396 13.71 2.98 -22.97
CA LEU A 396 14.92 3.80 -22.97
C LEU A 396 14.63 5.19 -23.55
N LEU A 397 13.91 5.27 -24.67
CA LEU A 397 13.59 6.55 -25.30
C LEU A 397 12.70 7.45 -24.40
N GLN A 398 11.75 6.85 -23.68
CA GLN A 398 10.92 7.55 -22.69
C GLN A 398 11.66 7.84 -21.37
N ARG A 399 12.93 7.42 -21.28
CA ARG A 399 13.79 7.54 -20.12
C ARG A 399 13.12 7.00 -18.85
N PHE A 400 12.53 5.81 -18.98
CA PHE A 400 12.18 4.98 -17.81
C PHE A 400 13.42 4.31 -17.23
N TYR A 401 14.44 4.14 -18.07
CA TYR A 401 15.76 3.63 -17.77
C TYR A 401 16.82 4.50 -18.46
N ASP A 402 17.98 4.65 -17.81
CA ASP A 402 19.18 5.18 -18.45
C ASP A 402 20.07 4.00 -18.88
N PRO A 403 20.68 4.02 -20.07
CA PRO A 403 21.54 2.94 -20.53
C PRO A 403 22.87 2.89 -19.75
N GLN A 404 23.42 1.69 -19.52
CA GLN A 404 24.70 1.52 -18.83
C GLN A 404 25.90 1.92 -19.71
N ALA A 405 25.78 1.78 -21.03
CA ALA A 405 26.78 2.27 -22.00
C ALA A 405 26.09 2.83 -23.25
N GLY A 406 26.79 3.72 -23.95
CA GLY A 406 26.27 4.46 -25.09
C GLY A 406 25.39 5.64 -24.70
N GLN A 407 24.64 6.16 -25.66
CA GLN A 407 23.76 7.32 -25.48
C GLN A 407 22.53 7.24 -26.40
N VAL A 408 21.40 7.71 -25.89
CA VAL A 408 20.17 7.90 -26.65
C VAL A 408 19.97 9.40 -26.82
N LYS A 409 19.75 9.86 -28.05
CA LYS A 409 19.63 11.28 -28.40
C LYS A 409 18.30 11.58 -29.03
N LEU A 410 17.77 12.75 -28.69
CA LEU A 410 16.70 13.43 -29.41
C LEU A 410 17.28 14.67 -30.08
N GLY A 411 17.21 14.72 -31.41
CA GLY A 411 18.02 15.60 -32.23
C GLY A 411 19.50 15.33 -31.98
N ASN A 412 20.20 16.35 -31.47
CA ASN A 412 21.63 16.26 -31.15
C ASN A 412 21.93 16.21 -29.65
N VAL A 413 20.90 16.11 -28.80
CA VAL A 413 21.03 16.21 -27.33
C VAL A 413 20.72 14.85 -26.71
N ASP A 414 21.53 14.43 -25.73
CA ASP A 414 21.29 13.20 -24.98
C ASP A 414 20.01 13.33 -24.14
N ILE A 415 19.16 12.31 -24.14
CA ILE A 415 17.92 12.29 -23.34
C ILE A 415 18.15 12.51 -21.83
N ARG A 416 19.36 12.22 -21.34
CA ARG A 416 19.78 12.43 -19.94
C ARG A 416 19.89 13.90 -19.56
N GLU A 417 20.09 14.78 -20.55
CA GLU A 417 20.17 16.23 -20.37
C GLU A 417 18.80 16.92 -20.37
N PHE A 418 17.72 16.17 -20.65
CA PHE A 418 16.35 16.71 -20.56
C PHE A 418 15.76 16.51 -19.17
N ASP A 419 14.87 17.42 -18.78
CA ASP A 419 13.87 17.11 -17.77
C ASP A 419 12.96 15.97 -18.28
N PRO A 420 12.74 14.87 -17.52
CA PRO A 420 11.93 13.75 -17.97
C PRO A 420 10.50 14.12 -18.36
N HIS A 421 9.89 15.12 -17.72
CA HIS A 421 8.55 15.58 -18.05
C HIS A 421 8.54 16.30 -19.40
N GLU A 422 9.51 17.19 -19.64
CA GLU A 422 9.65 17.89 -20.93
C GLU A 422 10.01 16.94 -22.08
N LEU A 423 10.86 15.94 -21.83
CA LEU A 423 11.15 14.88 -22.80
C LEU A 423 9.89 14.10 -23.18
N ARG A 424 9.14 13.62 -22.18
CA ARG A 424 7.93 12.81 -22.40
C ARG A 424 6.77 13.63 -22.98
N LYS A 425 6.75 14.95 -22.84
CA LYS A 425 5.79 15.83 -23.56
C LYS A 425 5.96 15.74 -25.07
N GLN A 426 7.19 15.55 -25.57
CA GLN A 426 7.46 15.43 -27.01
C GLN A 426 7.00 14.09 -27.61
N MET A 427 6.59 13.13 -26.78
CA MET A 427 6.34 11.74 -27.17
C MET A 427 4.90 11.32 -26.83
N ALA A 428 4.27 10.49 -27.66
CA ALA A 428 3.09 9.72 -27.23
C ALA A 428 3.29 8.24 -27.49
N LEU A 429 2.90 7.41 -26.52
CA LEU A 429 2.89 5.96 -26.62
C LEU A 429 1.46 5.48 -26.83
N VAL A 430 1.25 4.67 -27.86
CA VAL A 430 0.05 3.84 -28.04
C VAL A 430 0.48 2.40 -27.79
N PRO A 431 0.25 1.86 -26.57
CA PRO A 431 0.70 0.52 -26.21
C PRO A 431 -0.19 -0.55 -26.84
N GLN A 432 0.31 -1.80 -26.88
CA GLN A 432 -0.44 -2.96 -27.35
C GLN A 432 -1.68 -3.23 -26.49
N GLN A 433 -1.58 -3.00 -25.18
CA GLN A 433 -2.69 -3.07 -24.24
C GLN A 433 -2.96 -1.67 -23.65
N PRO A 434 -3.95 -0.93 -24.19
CA PRO A 434 -4.32 0.39 -23.72
C PRO A 434 -4.67 0.43 -22.23
N ALA A 435 -3.94 1.25 -21.47
CA ALA A 435 -4.29 1.56 -20.10
C ALA A 435 -5.42 2.60 -20.06
N LEU A 436 -6.58 2.18 -19.57
CA LEU A 436 -7.72 3.05 -19.25
C LEU A 436 -7.91 3.12 -17.74
N PHE A 437 -8.15 4.33 -17.25
CA PHE A 437 -8.42 4.61 -15.84
C PHE A 437 -9.92 4.48 -15.56
N SER A 438 -10.25 4.10 -14.33
CA SER A 438 -11.63 3.96 -13.83
C SER A 438 -12.32 5.32 -13.69
N HIS A 439 -12.63 5.94 -14.83
CA HIS A 439 -13.29 7.23 -14.97
C HIS A 439 -14.13 7.22 -16.26
N ASP A 440 -14.74 8.35 -16.58
CA ASP A 440 -15.41 8.60 -17.86
C ASP A 440 -14.45 8.67 -19.07
N VAL A 441 -15.05 8.75 -20.26
CA VAL A 441 -14.31 8.84 -21.54
C VAL A 441 -13.57 10.17 -21.64
N PHE A 442 -14.19 11.28 -21.21
CA PHE A 442 -13.56 12.60 -21.20
C PHE A 442 -12.21 12.58 -20.49
N HIS A 443 -12.16 12.07 -19.26
CA HIS A 443 -10.93 11.97 -18.48
C HIS A 443 -9.87 11.10 -19.17
N ASN A 444 -10.28 9.96 -19.73
CA ASN A 444 -9.36 9.03 -20.36
C ASN A 444 -8.68 9.60 -21.61
N ILE A 445 -9.40 10.40 -22.41
CA ILE A 445 -8.83 11.08 -23.59
C ILE A 445 -8.04 12.32 -23.15
N ARG A 446 -8.59 13.13 -22.23
CA ARG A 446 -7.97 14.34 -21.65
C ARG A 446 -6.68 14.06 -20.89
N TYR A 447 -6.41 12.80 -20.52
CA TYR A 447 -5.10 12.39 -20.01
C TYR A 447 -3.93 12.74 -20.96
N GLY A 448 -4.18 12.90 -22.26
CA GLY A 448 -3.17 13.37 -23.23
C GLY A 448 -2.82 14.85 -23.10
N ASN A 449 -3.78 15.68 -22.69
CA ASN A 449 -3.60 17.11 -22.42
C ASN A 449 -4.66 17.56 -21.38
N PRO A 450 -4.28 17.69 -20.09
CA PRO A 450 -5.21 18.03 -19.02
C PRO A 450 -5.96 19.35 -19.20
N ASP A 451 -5.36 20.30 -19.93
CA ASP A 451 -5.91 21.64 -20.15
C ASP A 451 -6.85 21.71 -21.37
N ALA A 452 -7.07 20.60 -22.07
CA ALA A 452 -7.89 20.55 -23.27
C ALA A 452 -9.40 20.74 -22.99
N THR A 453 -10.06 21.54 -23.82
CA THR A 453 -11.52 21.73 -23.74
C THR A 453 -12.29 20.48 -24.15
N ASP A 454 -13.58 20.40 -23.84
CA ASP A 454 -14.43 19.27 -24.25
C ASP A 454 -14.49 19.15 -25.78
N GLU A 455 -14.51 20.27 -26.50
CA GLU A 455 -14.50 20.30 -27.97
C GLU A 455 -13.21 19.68 -28.53
N GLN A 456 -12.05 20.02 -27.97
CA GLN A 456 -10.78 19.45 -28.40
C GLN A 456 -10.73 17.93 -28.16
N VAL A 457 -11.29 17.46 -27.04
CA VAL A 457 -11.41 16.03 -26.75
C VAL A 457 -12.31 15.33 -27.78
N ILE A 458 -13.46 15.93 -28.12
CA ILE A 458 -14.39 15.38 -29.12
C ILE A 458 -13.74 15.33 -30.50
N GLU A 459 -13.02 16.37 -30.91
CA GLU A 459 -12.31 16.40 -32.19
C GLU A 459 -11.20 15.34 -32.26
N ALA A 460 -10.44 15.15 -31.17
CA ALA A 460 -9.45 14.07 -31.09
C ALA A 460 -10.10 12.68 -31.20
N ALA A 461 -11.26 12.49 -30.56
CA ALA A 461 -12.02 11.26 -30.66
C ALA A 461 -12.59 11.00 -32.06
N LYS A 462 -13.00 12.04 -32.79
CA LYS A 462 -13.45 11.90 -34.20
C LYS A 462 -12.31 11.44 -35.11
N LYS A 463 -11.14 12.09 -35.02
CA LYS A 463 -9.93 11.68 -35.77
C LYS A 463 -9.47 10.27 -35.42
N ALA A 464 -9.71 9.82 -34.19
CA ALA A 464 -9.45 8.45 -33.78
C ALA A 464 -10.55 7.44 -34.18
N HIS A 465 -11.56 7.86 -34.96
CA HIS A 465 -12.76 7.08 -35.26
C HIS A 465 -13.47 6.54 -34.01
N ALA A 466 -13.36 7.21 -32.87
CA ALA A 466 -13.92 6.78 -31.60
C ALA A 466 -15.30 7.39 -31.31
N HIS A 467 -15.61 8.53 -31.93
CA HIS A 467 -16.81 9.31 -31.62
C HIS A 467 -18.11 8.51 -31.69
N ASP A 468 -18.32 7.74 -32.76
CA ASP A 468 -19.58 7.06 -33.02
C ASP A 468 -19.91 6.02 -31.96
N PHE A 469 -18.93 5.19 -31.57
CA PHE A 469 -19.17 4.20 -30.51
C PHE A 469 -19.28 4.87 -29.14
N ILE A 470 -18.56 5.98 -28.89
CA ILE A 470 -18.68 6.73 -27.63
C ILE A 470 -20.10 7.25 -27.48
N MET A 471 -20.70 7.78 -28.54
CA MET A 471 -22.08 8.27 -28.55
C MET A 471 -23.12 7.15 -28.38
N GLN A 472 -22.77 5.90 -28.68
CA GLN A 472 -23.62 4.73 -28.44
C GLN A 472 -23.54 4.21 -27.00
N LEU A 473 -22.60 4.70 -26.19
CA LEU A 473 -22.55 4.38 -24.76
C LEU A 473 -23.73 5.07 -24.03
N PRO A 474 -24.22 4.50 -22.91
CA PRO A 474 -25.39 5.00 -22.20
C PRO A 474 -25.35 6.50 -21.85
N ASP A 475 -24.18 7.02 -21.45
CA ASP A 475 -23.98 8.42 -21.05
C ASP A 475 -23.01 9.16 -21.99
N GLY A 476 -22.82 8.66 -23.22
CA GLY A 476 -21.88 9.25 -24.18
C GLY A 476 -20.45 9.37 -23.62
N TYR A 477 -19.86 10.56 -23.69
CA TYR A 477 -18.53 10.84 -23.15
C TYR A 477 -18.44 10.82 -21.61
N HIS A 478 -19.55 10.95 -20.91
CA HIS A 478 -19.60 10.83 -19.44
C HIS A 478 -19.73 9.37 -18.98
N SER A 479 -19.80 8.41 -19.91
CA SER A 479 -19.93 7.00 -19.59
C SER A 479 -18.74 6.49 -18.80
N PHE A 480 -19.02 5.98 -17.59
CA PHE A 480 -18.01 5.37 -16.73
C PHE A 480 -17.50 4.05 -17.33
N LEU A 481 -16.19 3.93 -17.54
CA LEU A 481 -15.58 2.80 -18.26
C LEU A 481 -15.27 1.58 -17.37
N GLY A 482 -15.33 1.75 -16.04
CA GLY A 482 -14.99 0.69 -15.09
C GLY A 482 -13.49 0.44 -14.96
N GLU A 483 -13.12 -0.51 -14.09
CA GLU A 483 -11.72 -0.87 -13.88
C GLU A 483 -11.09 -1.38 -15.18
N ARG A 484 -9.93 -0.80 -15.56
CA ARG A 484 -9.19 -1.13 -16.80
C ARG A 484 -10.03 -1.04 -18.08
N GLY A 485 -11.14 -0.31 -18.08
CA GLY A 485 -12.04 -0.21 -19.24
C GLY A 485 -12.68 -1.54 -19.64
N VAL A 486 -12.99 -2.42 -18.67
CA VAL A 486 -13.61 -3.75 -18.91
C VAL A 486 -14.92 -3.67 -19.70
N ARG A 487 -15.59 -2.50 -19.72
CA ARG A 487 -16.82 -2.27 -20.49
C ARG A 487 -16.63 -2.08 -22.00
N LEU A 488 -15.39 -2.00 -22.47
CA LEU A 488 -15.05 -1.74 -23.87
C LEU A 488 -14.39 -2.96 -24.52
N SER A 489 -14.63 -3.11 -25.83
CA SER A 489 -13.89 -4.08 -26.66
C SER A 489 -12.42 -3.66 -26.81
N GLY A 490 -11.56 -4.60 -27.25
CA GLY A 490 -10.15 -4.30 -27.52
C GLY A 490 -9.96 -3.12 -28.47
N GLY A 491 -10.73 -3.07 -29.57
CA GLY A 491 -10.63 -2.01 -30.58
C GLY A 491 -11.13 -0.66 -30.10
N GLN A 492 -12.17 -0.65 -29.26
CA GLN A 492 -12.64 0.57 -28.63
C GLN A 492 -11.59 1.14 -27.67
N ARG A 493 -10.94 0.30 -26.85
CA ARG A 493 -9.85 0.73 -25.97
C ARG A 493 -8.68 1.31 -26.77
N GLN A 494 -8.33 0.69 -27.90
CA GLN A 494 -7.25 1.17 -28.77
C GLN A 494 -7.56 2.56 -29.34
N ARG A 495 -8.77 2.76 -29.87
CA ARG A 495 -9.21 4.06 -30.41
C ARG A 495 -9.21 5.17 -29.35
N ILE A 496 -9.53 4.87 -28.10
CA ILE A 496 -9.39 5.85 -27.00
C ILE A 496 -7.92 6.20 -26.74
N ALA A 497 -7.01 5.22 -26.75
CA ALA A 497 -5.57 5.50 -26.62
C ALA A 497 -5.02 6.31 -27.80
N ILE A 498 -5.51 6.06 -29.02
CA ILE A 498 -5.16 6.86 -30.20
C ILE A 498 -5.71 8.29 -30.05
N ALA A 499 -6.96 8.47 -29.63
CA ALA A 499 -7.51 9.80 -29.35
C ALA A 499 -6.67 10.56 -28.30
N ARG A 500 -6.19 9.87 -27.25
CA ARG A 500 -5.28 10.43 -26.25
C ARG A 500 -3.96 10.89 -26.88
N ALA A 501 -3.39 10.11 -27.79
CA ALA A 501 -2.17 10.46 -28.51
C ALA A 501 -2.39 11.64 -29.48
N ILE A 502 -3.52 11.67 -30.19
CA ILE A 502 -3.92 12.77 -31.09
C ILE A 502 -4.05 14.07 -30.29
N LEU A 503 -4.72 14.03 -29.13
CA LEU A 503 -4.93 15.20 -28.29
C LEU A 503 -3.62 15.77 -27.74
N LYS A 504 -2.64 14.90 -27.45
CA LYS A 504 -1.33 15.29 -26.96
C LYS A 504 -0.47 16.01 -28.01
N ASP A 505 -0.72 15.74 -29.29
CA ASP A 505 0.02 16.30 -30.44
C ASP A 505 1.57 16.20 -30.31
N PRO A 506 2.13 14.97 -30.19
CA PRO A 506 3.55 14.78 -29.99
C PRO A 506 4.37 14.99 -31.28
N LYS A 507 5.68 15.25 -31.13
CA LYS A 507 6.64 15.21 -32.24
C LYS A 507 7.09 13.79 -32.60
N ILE A 508 7.10 12.91 -31.59
CA ILE A 508 7.55 11.52 -31.69
C ILE A 508 6.41 10.60 -31.30
N LEU A 509 6.10 9.63 -32.15
CA LEU A 509 5.05 8.66 -31.92
C LEU A 509 5.65 7.27 -31.73
N LEU A 510 5.26 6.60 -30.64
CA LEU A 510 5.66 5.23 -30.31
C LEU A 510 4.43 4.33 -30.40
N LEU A 511 4.44 3.39 -31.33
CA LEU A 511 3.31 2.49 -31.58
C LEU A 511 3.73 1.05 -31.28
N ASP A 512 3.12 0.44 -30.28
CA ASP A 512 3.39 -0.97 -29.93
C ASP A 512 2.21 -1.83 -30.39
N GLU A 513 2.38 -2.54 -31.51
CA GLU A 513 1.47 -3.59 -31.99
C GLU A 513 -0.04 -3.28 -31.90
N ALA A 514 -0.44 -2.06 -32.31
CA ALA A 514 -1.77 -1.50 -32.04
C ALA A 514 -2.98 -2.24 -32.67
N THR A 515 -2.77 -3.30 -33.47
CA THR A 515 -3.85 -4.01 -34.19
C THR A 515 -3.95 -5.51 -33.88
N SER A 516 -3.08 -6.12 -33.07
CA SER A 516 -2.93 -7.59 -33.04
C SER A 516 -4.03 -8.41 -32.35
N ALA A 517 -5.00 -7.78 -31.70
CA ALA A 517 -6.10 -8.46 -31.00
C ALA A 517 -7.50 -7.98 -31.43
N LEU A 518 -7.63 -7.47 -32.66
CA LEU A 518 -8.84 -6.82 -33.17
C LEU A 518 -9.55 -7.67 -34.23
N ASP A 519 -10.89 -7.56 -34.26
CA ASP A 519 -11.70 -7.99 -35.40
C ASP A 519 -11.44 -7.07 -36.62
N SER A 520 -11.76 -7.55 -37.82
CA SER A 520 -11.42 -6.87 -39.08
C SER A 520 -12.01 -5.46 -39.23
N GLU A 521 -13.20 -5.20 -38.68
CA GLU A 521 -13.86 -3.89 -38.75
C GLU A 521 -13.19 -2.90 -37.78
N SER A 522 -12.98 -3.33 -36.53
CA SER A 522 -12.22 -2.56 -35.54
C SER A 522 -10.80 -2.28 -36.00
N GLU A 523 -10.15 -3.24 -36.65
CA GLU A 523 -8.79 -3.09 -37.20
C GLU A 523 -8.75 -2.00 -38.28
N HIS A 524 -9.71 -1.98 -39.20
CA HIS A 524 -9.76 -0.98 -40.26
C HIS A 524 -9.83 0.45 -39.69
N HIS A 525 -10.71 0.69 -38.73
CA HIS A 525 -10.83 2.00 -38.08
C HIS A 525 -9.58 2.39 -37.28
N VAL A 526 -8.94 1.42 -36.61
CA VAL A 526 -7.69 1.67 -35.88
C VAL A 526 -6.57 2.00 -36.85
N GLN A 527 -6.47 1.31 -37.98
CA GLN A 527 -5.46 1.58 -39.00
C GLN A 527 -5.63 2.98 -39.61
N GLN A 528 -6.85 3.37 -39.98
CA GLN A 528 -7.13 4.73 -40.46
C GLN A 528 -6.71 5.80 -39.45
N ALA A 529 -7.07 5.60 -38.18
CA ALA A 529 -6.68 6.51 -37.11
C ALA A 529 -5.16 6.61 -36.92
N LEU A 530 -4.44 5.50 -37.09
CA LEU A 530 -2.97 5.47 -37.01
C LEU A 530 -2.33 6.17 -38.21
N GLU A 531 -2.83 5.94 -39.43
CA GLU A 531 -2.35 6.63 -40.63
C GLU A 531 -2.50 8.14 -40.49
N GLU A 532 -3.64 8.64 -40.02
CA GLU A 532 -3.84 10.06 -39.71
C GLU A 532 -2.91 10.57 -38.60
N LEU A 533 -2.67 9.76 -37.56
CA LEU A 533 -1.78 10.10 -36.46
C LEU A 533 -0.30 10.14 -36.87
N MET A 534 0.12 9.40 -37.89
CA MET A 534 1.53 9.33 -38.30
C MET A 534 1.98 10.50 -39.17
N VAL A 535 1.04 11.20 -39.82
CA VAL A 535 1.36 12.30 -40.75
C VAL A 535 2.16 13.40 -40.06
N GLY A 536 3.35 13.71 -40.58
CA GLY A 536 4.19 14.81 -40.13
C GLY A 536 4.92 14.57 -38.80
N ARG A 537 4.93 13.33 -38.30
CA ARG A 537 5.56 12.95 -37.02
C ARG A 537 6.61 11.87 -37.22
N THR A 538 7.70 11.94 -36.46
CA THR A 538 8.67 10.83 -36.42
C THR A 538 8.03 9.67 -35.69
N THR A 539 7.89 8.52 -36.36
CA THR A 539 7.16 7.39 -35.80
C THR A 539 8.08 6.18 -35.67
N ILE A 540 8.11 5.57 -34.49
CA ILE A 540 8.77 4.29 -34.27
C ILE A 540 7.68 3.26 -33.93
N ILE A 541 7.60 2.19 -34.72
CA ILE A 541 6.55 1.18 -34.61
C ILE A 541 7.16 -0.17 -34.31
N ILE A 542 6.69 -0.86 -33.29
CA ILE A 542 6.94 -2.28 -33.09
C ILE A 542 5.93 -3.05 -33.94
N ALA A 543 6.42 -3.65 -35.02
CA ALA A 543 5.54 -4.19 -36.05
C ALA A 543 5.48 -5.72 -35.99
N HIS A 544 4.26 -6.25 -35.95
CA HIS A 544 3.96 -7.68 -36.03
C HIS A 544 3.03 -8.03 -37.20
N ARG A 545 2.56 -7.04 -37.97
CA ARG A 545 1.70 -7.24 -39.16
C ARG A 545 2.37 -6.67 -40.40
N LEU A 546 2.21 -7.37 -41.53
CA LEU A 546 2.84 -7.00 -42.80
C LEU A 546 2.35 -5.65 -43.32
N SER A 547 1.06 -5.34 -43.14
CA SER A 547 0.48 -4.04 -43.53
C SER A 547 1.24 -2.89 -42.88
N THR A 548 1.53 -2.98 -41.58
CA THR A 548 2.27 -1.94 -40.84
C THR A 548 3.74 -1.87 -41.24
N ILE A 549 4.34 -3.00 -41.64
CA ILE A 549 5.74 -3.09 -42.06
C ILE A 549 5.94 -2.51 -43.47
N GLN A 550 5.00 -2.77 -44.39
CA GLN A 550 5.10 -2.31 -45.78
C GLN A 550 5.00 -0.80 -45.94
N HIS A 551 4.31 -0.13 -45.01
CA HIS A 551 4.17 1.33 -44.99
C HIS A 551 5.31 2.05 -44.25
N ALA A 552 6.30 1.32 -43.72
CA ALA A 552 7.44 1.94 -43.06
C ALA A 552 8.49 2.43 -44.08
N ASP A 553 9.03 3.63 -43.86
CA ASP A 553 10.11 4.17 -44.68
C ASP A 553 11.42 3.38 -44.48
N GLN A 554 11.64 2.90 -43.26
CA GLN A 554 12.76 2.02 -42.90
C GLN A 554 12.32 0.95 -41.92
N ILE A 555 12.96 -0.20 -42.01
CA ILE A 555 12.72 -1.35 -41.14
C ILE A 555 14.06 -1.74 -40.52
N ALA A 556 14.10 -1.79 -39.19
CA ALA A 556 15.22 -2.27 -38.40
C ALA A 556 14.92 -3.66 -37.86
N VAL A 557 15.76 -4.63 -38.24
CA VAL A 557 15.64 -6.02 -37.83
C VAL A 557 16.49 -6.24 -36.58
N LEU A 558 15.87 -6.54 -35.46
CA LEU A 558 16.52 -6.77 -34.18
C LEU A 558 16.55 -8.25 -33.83
N ASP A 559 17.67 -8.72 -33.29
CA ASP A 559 17.80 -10.04 -32.70
C ASP A 559 18.71 -10.02 -31.47
N HIS A 560 18.28 -10.66 -30.39
CA HIS A 560 19.01 -10.71 -29.12
C HIS A 560 19.59 -9.34 -28.66
N GLY A 561 18.83 -8.25 -28.86
CA GLY A 561 19.22 -6.90 -28.44
C GLY A 561 20.18 -6.18 -29.38
N ARG A 562 20.50 -6.74 -30.55
CA ARG A 562 21.40 -6.16 -31.56
C ARG A 562 20.64 -5.81 -32.84
N LEU A 563 21.11 -4.78 -33.56
CA LEU A 563 20.66 -4.51 -34.92
C LEU A 563 21.34 -5.49 -35.88
N VAL A 564 20.53 -6.31 -36.56
CA VAL A 564 21.00 -7.30 -37.54
C VAL A 564 21.11 -6.68 -38.92
N ASP A 565 20.07 -5.96 -39.34
CA ASP A 565 20.01 -5.32 -40.65
C ASP A 565 19.02 -4.14 -40.63
N ILE A 566 19.16 -3.20 -41.56
CA ILE A 566 18.28 -2.03 -41.71
C ILE A 566 18.10 -1.68 -43.19
N GLY A 567 16.86 -1.52 -43.62
CA GLY A 567 16.55 -1.24 -45.02
C GLY A 567 15.06 -1.07 -45.28
N ASP A 568 14.69 -1.00 -46.55
CA ASP A 568 13.28 -1.08 -46.97
C ASP A 568 12.81 -2.54 -47.05
N HIS A 569 11.50 -2.74 -47.27
CA HIS A 569 10.91 -4.07 -47.32
C HIS A 569 11.55 -5.00 -48.37
N HIS A 570 11.86 -4.46 -49.55
CA HIS A 570 12.37 -5.25 -50.67
C HIS A 570 13.83 -5.66 -50.44
N SER A 571 14.68 -4.73 -50.03
CA SER A 571 16.08 -4.96 -49.73
C SER A 571 16.27 -5.97 -48.60
N LEU A 572 15.45 -5.92 -47.54
CA LEU A 572 15.53 -6.87 -46.44
C LEU A 572 15.01 -8.26 -46.80
N LEU A 573 14.02 -8.38 -47.69
CA LEU A 573 13.56 -9.69 -48.19
C LEU A 573 14.64 -10.43 -48.97
N GLU A 574 15.49 -9.69 -49.69
CA GLU A 574 16.58 -10.26 -50.47
C GLU A 574 17.82 -10.54 -49.62
N ASN A 575 18.17 -9.64 -48.70
CA ASN A 575 19.47 -9.64 -48.03
C ASN A 575 19.45 -10.12 -46.57
N CYS A 576 18.30 -10.11 -45.88
CA CYS A 576 18.20 -10.49 -44.46
C CYS A 576 17.42 -11.79 -44.28
N GLU A 577 18.13 -12.89 -44.01
CA GLU A 577 17.51 -14.22 -43.80
C GLU A 577 16.52 -14.23 -42.63
N LEU A 578 16.84 -13.55 -41.53
CA LEU A 578 15.96 -13.45 -40.37
C LEU A 578 14.65 -12.73 -40.73
N TYR A 579 14.74 -11.60 -41.42
CA TYR A 579 13.56 -10.85 -41.86
C TYR A 579 12.70 -11.68 -42.80
N LYS A 580 13.31 -12.30 -43.81
CA LYS A 580 12.62 -13.21 -44.73
C LYS A 580 11.90 -14.32 -43.98
N ARG A 581 12.56 -14.95 -43.01
CA ARG A 581 11.95 -16.00 -42.17
C ARG A 581 10.77 -15.47 -41.35
N LEU A 582 10.89 -14.29 -40.74
CA LEU A 582 9.79 -13.68 -39.98
C LEU A 582 8.59 -13.37 -40.88
N VAL A 583 8.84 -12.85 -42.09
CA VAL A 583 7.79 -12.61 -43.08
C VAL A 583 7.13 -13.93 -43.50
N GLU A 584 7.91 -14.96 -43.79
CA GLU A 584 7.37 -16.26 -44.19
C GLU A 584 6.55 -16.95 -43.09
N LEU A 585 6.97 -16.82 -41.82
CA LEU A 585 6.29 -17.42 -40.67
C LEU A 585 4.97 -16.70 -40.32
N GLN A 586 4.94 -15.37 -40.41
CA GLN A 586 3.73 -14.60 -40.09
C GLN A 586 2.74 -14.50 -41.25
N PHE A 587 3.19 -14.58 -42.51
CA PHE A 587 2.40 -14.11 -43.65
C PHE A 587 2.16 -15.15 -44.77
N LYS A 588 2.51 -16.44 -44.58
CA LYS A 588 2.03 -17.55 -45.46
C LYS A 588 0.75 -18.21 -44.90
N GLN A 589 -0.40 -17.56 -45.06
CA GLN A 589 -1.61 -18.31 -45.43
C GLN A 589 -1.65 -18.34 -46.97
N PRO A 590 -1.82 -19.51 -47.61
CA PRO A 590 -1.82 -19.59 -49.06
C PRO A 590 -3.04 -18.86 -49.59
N VAL A 591 -2.82 -17.93 -50.53
CA VAL A 591 -3.86 -17.53 -51.48
C VAL A 591 -4.26 -18.83 -52.20
N VAL A 592 -5.41 -19.39 -51.82
CA VAL A 592 -6.05 -20.47 -52.56
C VAL A 592 -6.32 -19.89 -53.95
N ARG A 593 -5.61 -20.42 -54.94
CA ARG A 593 -5.76 -20.08 -56.35
C ARG A 593 -7.15 -20.38 -56.87
#